data_AF-A0A347UG20-F1
#
_entry.id   AF-A0A347UG20-F1
#
_cell.length_a   1.000
_cell.length_b   1.000
_cell.length_c   1.000
_cell.angle_alpha   90.00
_cell.angle_beta   90.00
_cell.angle_gamma   90.00
#
_symmetry.space_group_name_H-M   'P 1'
#
loop_
_entity.id
_entity.type
_entity.pdbx_description
1 polymer ?
#
loop_
_entity_poly.entity_id
_entity_poly.type
_entity_poly.pdbx_seq_one_letter_code
_entity_poly.pdbx_strand_id
1 'polypeptide(L)' 'MTISKELLDELLSGVEQPEDFFGDKGLMKELKVRLMERMLLPLYPVLPLRESIPDKKFSS' A
#
# COMPACT_ATOMS: atom_id res chain seq x y z
N MET A 1 11.14 -10.76 8.69
CA MET A 1 10.12 -11.11 7.68
C MET A 1 10.78 -11.06 6.33
N THR A 2 10.88 -12.19 5.64
CA THR A 2 11.47 -12.27 4.30
C THR A 2 10.35 -12.54 3.31
N ILE A 3 10.24 -11.68 2.30
CA ILE A 3 9.33 -11.89 1.17
C ILE A 3 10.10 -12.72 0.13
N SER A 4 9.50 -13.78 -0.38
CA SER A 4 10.08 -14.61 -1.43
C SER A 4 10.19 -13.82 -2.74
N LYS A 5 11.27 -14.05 -3.51
CA LYS A 5 11.46 -13.40 -4.80
C LYS A 5 10.28 -13.64 -5.76
N GLU A 6 9.77 -14.87 -5.80
CA GLU A 6 8.63 -15.24 -6.65
C GLU A 6 7.38 -14.40 -6.36
N LEU A 7 7.10 -14.13 -5.07
CA LEU A 7 5.98 -13.28 -4.68
C LEU A 7 6.23 -11.82 -5.04
N LEU A 8 7.48 -11.35 -4.98
CA LEU A 8 7.85 -10.00 -5.41
C LEU A 8 7.66 -9.84 -6.92
N ASP A 9 8.11 -10.82 -7.71
CA ASP A 9 7.95 -10.84 -9.17
C ASP A 9 6.47 -10.92 -9.56
N GLU A 10 5.65 -11.71 -8.84
CA GLU A 10 4.21 -11.77 -9.05
C GLU A 10 3.54 -10.41 -8.77
N LEU A 11 3.91 -9.73 -7.68
CA LEU A 11 3.39 -8.39 -7.36
C LEU A 11 3.81 -7.35 -8.41
N LEU A 12 5.01 -7.47 -8.98
CA LEU A 12 5.52 -6.54 -10.00
C LEU A 12 5.06 -6.89 -11.43
N SER A 13 4.46 -8.06 -11.65
CA SER A 13 4.09 -8.55 -12.99
C SER A 13 3.07 -7.67 -13.75
N GLY A 14 2.34 -6.80 -13.04
CA GLY A 14 1.39 -5.84 -13.61
C GLY A 14 1.84 -4.38 -13.53
N VAL A 15 3.10 -4.12 -13.17
CA VAL A 15 3.67 -2.76 -13.06
C VAL A 15 4.46 -2.48 -14.32
N GLU A 16 3.93 -1.66 -15.22
CA GLU A 16 4.60 -1.28 -16.46
C GLU A 16 5.43 -0.01 -16.29
N GLN A 17 4.96 0.91 -15.45
CA GLN A 17 5.60 2.19 -15.19
C GLN A 17 5.89 2.39 -13.69
N PRO A 18 6.90 3.18 -13.32
CA PRO A 18 7.17 3.50 -11.92
C PRO A 18 5.98 4.18 -11.22
N GLU A 19 5.14 4.90 -11.96
CA GLU A 19 3.89 5.49 -11.47
C GLU A 19 2.85 4.43 -11.06
N ASP A 20 2.82 3.25 -11.68
CA ASP A 20 1.91 2.16 -11.30
C ASP A 20 2.32 1.51 -9.98
N PHE A 21 3.59 1.67 -9.58
CA PHE A 21 4.09 1.18 -8.30
C PHE A 21 3.99 2.22 -7.19
N PHE A 22 4.46 3.45 -7.45
CA PHE A 22 4.59 4.54 -6.47
C PHE A 22 3.51 5.63 -6.53
N GLY A 23 2.70 5.66 -7.58
CA GLY A 23 1.69 6.70 -7.78
C GLY A 23 0.56 6.66 -6.75
N ASP A 24 -0.34 7.64 -6.83
CA ASP A 24 -1.45 7.78 -5.88
C ASP A 24 -2.47 6.64 -5.87
N LYS A 25 -2.46 5.84 -6.93
CA LYS A 25 -3.22 4.58 -7.06
C LYS A 25 -2.29 3.37 -7.25
N GLY A 26 -1.01 3.55 -6.95
CA GLY A 26 0.01 2.57 -7.19
C GLY A 26 -0.04 1.40 -6.22
N LEU A 27 0.56 0.29 -6.64
CA LEU A 27 0.54 -0.98 -5.93
C LEU A 27 1.01 -0.88 -4.48
N MET A 28 2.04 -0.06 -4.20
CA MET A 28 2.57 0.08 -2.83
C MET A 28 1.55 0.68 -1.85
N LYS A 29 0.73 1.62 -2.32
CA LYS A 29 -0.27 2.31 -1.48
C LYS A 29 -1.41 1.37 -1.12
N GLU A 30 -1.92 0.63 -2.10
CA GLU A 30 -2.95 -0.39 -1.89
C GLU A 30 -2.43 -1.54 -1.02
N LEU A 31 -1.21 -2.04 -1.30
CA LEU A 31 -0.58 -3.11 -0.52
C LEU A 31 -0.41 -2.71 0.95
N LYS A 32 0.03 -1.48 1.21
CA LYS A 32 0.15 -0.94 2.57
C LYS A 32 -1.19 -0.89 3.28
N VAL A 33 -2.25 -0.39 2.63
CA VAL A 33 -3.60 -0.34 3.22
C VAL A 33 -4.07 -1.74 3.58
N ARG A 34 -4.00 -2.70 2.65
CA ARG A 34 -4.46 -4.08 2.91
C ARG A 34 -3.67 -4.80 3.98
N LEU A 35 -2.35 -4.59 4.05
CA LEU A 35 -1.51 -5.14 5.10
C LEU A 35 -1.85 -4.53 6.46
N MET A 36 -2.05 -3.22 6.51
CA MET A 36 -2.50 -2.53 7.71
C MET A 36 -3.89 -2.99 8.13
N GLU A 37 -4.84 -3.11 7.22
CA GLU A 37 -6.17 -3.67 7.50
C GLU A 37 -6.06 -5.09 8.07
N ARG A 38 -5.28 -5.99 7.47
CA ARG A 38 -5.11 -7.36 8.00
C ARG A 38 -4.44 -7.40 9.37
N MET A 39 -3.53 -6.47 9.64
CA MET A 39 -2.84 -6.38 10.93
C MET A 39 -3.70 -5.69 12.00
N LEU A 40 -4.54 -4.72 11.62
CA LEU A 40 -5.34 -3.88 12.52
C LEU A 40 -6.78 -4.36 12.71
N LEU A 41 -7.36 -5.13 11.77
CA LEU A 41 -8.68 -5.76 11.92
C LEU A 41 -8.81 -6.53 13.25
N PRO A 42 -7.81 -7.31 13.71
CA PRO A 42 -7.94 -8.02 14.98
C PRO A 42 -7.83 -7.11 16.21
N LEU A 43 -7.37 -5.86 16.08
CA LEU A 43 -7.17 -4.94 17.21
C LEU A 43 -8.20 -3.80 17.29
N TYR A 44 -8.86 -3.42 16.20
CA TYR A 44 -9.88 -2.37 16.19
C TYR A 44 -10.96 -2.64 15.11
N PRO A 45 -12.26 -2.66 15.45
CA PRO A 45 -13.33 -2.68 14.44
C PRO A 45 -13.35 -1.34 13.68
N VAL A 46 -12.71 -1.36 12.51
CA VAL A 46 -12.84 -0.51 11.30
C VAL A 46 -13.53 0.85 11.49
N LEU A 47 -12.73 1.89 11.79
CA LEU A 47 -13.01 3.21 11.21
C LEU A 47 -12.41 3.22 9.80
N PRO A 48 -13.12 3.76 8.78
CA PRO A 48 -12.65 3.72 7.40
C PRO A 48 -11.30 4.42 7.30
N LEU A 49 -10.25 3.65 6.98
CA LEU A 49 -8.86 4.12 6.81
C LEU A 49 -8.70 5.08 5.60
N ARG A 50 -9.80 5.58 5.03
CA ARG A 50 -9.86 6.37 3.81
C ARG A 50 -9.68 7.88 4.05
N GLU A 51 -9.67 8.33 5.31
CA GLU A 51 -9.49 9.76 5.66
C GLU A 51 -8.09 10.14 6.16
N SER A 52 -7.15 9.20 6.29
CA SER A 52 -5.84 9.46 6.94
C SER A 52 -4.62 9.19 6.07
N ILE A 53 -4.69 9.45 4.75
CA ILE A 53 -3.49 9.79 4.00
C ILE A 53 -3.44 11.32 3.96
N PRO A 54 -2.79 12.02 4.91
CA PRO A 54 -2.61 13.45 4.77
C PRO A 54 -1.70 13.70 3.55
N ASP A 55 -2.27 14.36 2.55
CA ASP A 55 -1.58 15.01 1.42
C ASP A 55 -0.72 16.17 1.90
N LYS A 56 0.12 15.94 2.91
CA LYS A 56 0.92 17.00 3.53
C LYS A 56 2.16 17.21 2.69
N LYS A 57 1.98 18.03 1.65
CA LYS A 57 2.89 19.05 1.14
C LYS A 57 4.30 18.94 1.73
N PHE A 58 5.22 18.34 1.00
CA PHE A 58 6.58 18.86 0.97
C PHE A 58 6.55 20.19 0.20
N SER A 59 6.24 21.28 0.90
CA SER A 59 6.48 22.62 0.37
C SER A 59 6.65 23.62 1.50
N SER A 60 7.86 24.22 1.47
CA SER A 60 8.38 25.37 2.21
C SER A 60 8.79 25.16 3.67
#